data_AF-A0A812IFV1-F1
#
_entry.id   AF-A0A812IFV1-F1
#
_cell.length_a   1.000
_cell.length_b   1.000
_cell.length_c   1.000
_cell.angle_alpha   90.00
_cell.angle_beta   90.00
_cell.angle_gamma   90.00
#
_symmetry.space_group_name_H-M   'P 1'
#
loop_
_entity.id
_entity.type
_entity.pdbx_description
1 polymer ?
#
loop_
_entity_poly.entity_id
_entity_poly.type
_entity_poly.pdbx_seq_one_letter_code
_entity_poly.pdbx_strand_id
1 'polypeptide(L)'
;MADSAWSDDADVADVCIIGGGLAGLTALEHLAVKHRCVLLEASARLGGRLRSRDFCGRKLEEGANWVQGLGKNPIWTRAQECNLQGHAEDDEAATVCLFRGSEGPVDVTKETGERMEVLESAQESVEDSEAGKGSLPDLSLADALEKRGWPPAATAIDMAVEFMLVDFEYGESPDKISVKHNVHEEHTRTDFGGALNSLSVFVRHTGSIERARKRQRSFCMSP
;
A
#
# COMPACT_ATOMS: atom_id res chain seq x y z
N MET A 1 28.28 36.24 27.07
CA MET A 1 27.65 35.56 28.21
C MET A 1 26.62 34.62 27.63
N ALA A 2 27.05 33.40 27.33
CA ALA A 2 26.17 32.28 27.10
C ALA A 2 25.85 31.73 28.49
N ASP A 3 24.57 31.67 28.86
CA ASP A 3 24.05 30.78 29.89
C ASP A 3 22.53 30.97 30.00
N SER A 4 21.80 30.01 29.46
CA SER A 4 20.63 29.48 30.18
C SER A 4 20.65 27.98 29.97
N ALA A 5 21.32 27.32 30.91
CA ALA A 5 21.31 25.90 31.11
C ALA A 5 19.86 25.40 31.13
N TRP A 6 19.55 24.50 30.20
CA TRP A 6 18.42 23.59 30.33
C TRP A 6 18.65 22.80 31.64
N SER A 7 17.68 22.77 32.54
CA SER A 7 17.82 22.01 33.79
C SER A 7 17.70 20.51 33.50
N ASP A 8 18.66 19.74 34.00
CA ASP A 8 19.08 18.43 33.49
C ASP A 8 18.24 17.18 33.89
N ASP A 9 17.03 17.27 34.45
CA ASP A 9 16.38 16.03 34.95
C ASP A 9 14.84 15.93 34.85
N ALA A 10 14.25 16.53 33.82
CA ALA A 10 12.92 16.16 33.35
C ALA A 10 12.89 16.25 31.81
N ASP A 11 12.43 15.18 31.15
CA ASP A 11 12.13 15.12 29.70
C ASP A 11 13.29 14.93 28.71
N VAL A 12 14.36 14.22 29.07
CA VAL A 12 15.28 13.67 28.07
C VAL A 12 14.69 12.38 27.48
N ALA A 13 14.31 12.40 26.21
CA ALA A 13 13.96 11.18 25.48
C ALA A 13 15.24 10.44 25.04
N ASP A 14 15.30 9.13 25.27
CA ASP A 14 16.40 8.29 24.81
C ASP A 14 16.30 8.03 23.30
N VAL A 15 15.08 8.05 22.75
CA VAL A 15 14.79 7.83 21.33
C VAL A 15 13.77 8.85 20.83
N CYS A 16 14.10 9.54 19.73
CA CYS A 16 13.17 10.38 18.98
C CYS A 16 12.73 9.68 17.69
N ILE A 17 11.43 9.42 17.55
CA ILE A 17 10.80 8.81 16.38
C ILE A 17 10.12 9.91 15.57
N ILE A 18 10.45 10.03 14.29
CA ILE A 18 9.90 11.05 13.40
C ILE A 18 8.92 10.38 12.43
N GLY A 19 7.65 10.80 12.49
CA GLY A 19 6.54 10.26 11.72
C GLY A 19 5.68 9.27 12.50
N GLY A 20 4.45 9.65 12.80
CA GLY A 20 3.38 8.84 13.43
C GLY A 20 2.59 7.98 12.45
N GLY A 21 3.25 7.49 11.38
CA GLY A 21 2.71 6.46 10.49
C GLY A 21 2.81 5.05 11.11
N LEU A 22 2.33 4.02 10.38
CA LEU A 22 2.37 2.64 10.85
C LEU A 22 3.77 2.22 11.34
N ALA A 23 4.81 2.50 10.55
CA ALA A 23 6.20 2.18 10.92
C ALA A 23 6.65 2.86 12.23
N GLY A 24 6.38 4.15 12.39
CA GLY A 24 6.77 4.89 13.61
C GLY A 24 5.98 4.45 14.84
N LEU A 25 4.68 4.15 14.68
CA LEU A 25 3.86 3.59 15.76
C LEU A 25 4.34 2.19 16.17
N THR A 26 4.69 1.34 15.21
CA THR A 26 5.27 0.02 15.49
C THR A 26 6.64 0.14 16.15
N ALA A 27 7.48 1.07 15.72
CA ALA A 27 8.76 1.34 16.39
C ALA A 27 8.55 1.81 17.84
N LEU A 28 7.59 2.70 18.06
CA LEU A 28 7.23 3.18 19.39
C LEU A 28 6.73 2.03 20.28
N GLU A 29 5.84 1.16 19.77
CA GLU A 29 5.32 -0.02 20.48
C GLU A 29 6.47 -0.92 20.99
N HIS A 30 7.49 -1.15 20.17
CA HIS A 30 8.61 -2.02 20.52
C HIS A 30 9.67 -1.36 21.40
N LEU A 31 9.93 -0.06 21.22
CA LEU A 31 11.03 0.63 21.93
C LEU A 31 10.60 1.20 23.28
N ALA A 32 9.33 1.58 23.43
CA ALA A 32 8.81 2.18 24.66
C ALA A 32 8.84 1.22 25.87
N VAL A 33 9.04 -0.07 25.66
CA VAL A 33 9.21 -1.06 26.74
C VAL A 33 10.56 -0.95 27.46
N LYS A 34 11.56 -0.32 26.84
CA LYS A 34 12.94 -0.22 27.35
C LYS A 34 13.52 1.19 27.33
N HIS A 35 12.95 2.09 26.53
CA HIS A 35 13.48 3.42 26.29
C HIS A 35 12.39 4.47 26.49
N ARG A 36 12.77 5.66 26.96
CA ARG A 36 11.91 6.83 26.94
C ARG A 36 11.86 7.35 25.51
N CYS A 37 10.71 7.16 24.85
CA CYS A 37 10.54 7.56 23.46
C CYS A 37 9.69 8.83 23.35
N VAL A 38 10.05 9.70 22.40
CA VAL A 38 9.18 10.78 21.91
C VAL A 38 8.84 10.52 20.44
N LEU A 39 7.57 10.70 20.08
CA LEU A 39 7.09 10.60 18.70
C LEU A 39 6.70 11.99 18.20
N LEU A 40 7.30 12.40 17.09
CA LEU A 40 7.02 13.67 16.43
C LEU A 40 6.27 13.40 15.12
N GLU A 41 5.03 13.87 15.03
CA GLU A 41 4.22 13.79 13.81
C GLU A 41 3.89 15.22 13.36
N ALA A 42 4.12 15.50 12.07
CA ALA A 42 3.89 16.82 11.50
C ALA A 42 2.39 17.11 11.30
N SER A 43 1.60 16.05 11.08
CA SER A 43 0.15 16.09 10.92
C SER A 43 -0.58 16.21 12.26
N ALA A 44 -1.83 16.67 12.21
CA ALA A 44 -2.74 16.67 13.37
C ALA A 44 -3.30 15.27 13.72
N ARG A 45 -2.88 14.21 13.01
CA ARG A 45 -3.35 12.83 13.21
C ARG A 45 -2.22 11.83 13.04
N LEU A 46 -2.38 10.69 13.70
CA LEU A 46 -1.57 9.50 13.49
C LEU A 46 -2.08 8.69 12.27
N GLY A 47 -1.32 7.66 11.90
CA GLY A 47 -1.59 6.72 10.81
C GLY A 47 -0.80 7.00 9.54
N GLY A 48 -0.27 8.22 9.35
CA GLY A 48 0.51 8.58 8.17
C GLY A 48 -0.31 8.38 6.90
N ARG A 49 0.18 7.56 5.96
CA ARG A 49 -0.55 7.22 4.71
C ARG A 49 -1.79 6.35 4.93
N LEU A 50 -1.96 5.71 6.10
CA LEU A 50 -3.23 5.08 6.46
C LEU A 50 -4.21 6.18 6.86
N ARG A 51 -5.20 6.44 6.02
CA ARG A 51 -6.11 7.56 6.16
C ARG A 51 -7.50 7.18 5.67
N SER A 52 -8.50 7.48 6.49
CA SER A 52 -9.89 7.41 6.10
C SER A 52 -10.64 8.67 6.46
N ARG A 53 -11.68 8.97 5.68
CA ARG A 53 -12.59 10.09 5.92
C ARG A 53 -14.04 9.65 5.79
N ASP A 54 -14.93 10.40 6.42
CA ASP A 54 -16.36 10.21 6.19
C ASP A 54 -16.78 11.00 4.96
N PHE A 55 -17.44 10.33 4.01
CA PHE A 55 -17.93 10.92 2.77
C PHE A 55 -19.31 10.33 2.45
N CYS A 56 -20.31 11.21 2.31
CA CYS A 56 -21.70 10.82 2.00
C CYS A 56 -22.25 9.70 2.92
N GLY A 57 -21.97 9.78 4.23
CA GLY A 57 -22.42 8.79 5.22
C GLY A 57 -21.68 7.44 5.15
N ARG A 58 -20.57 7.36 4.41
CA ARG A 58 -19.73 6.17 4.27
C ARG A 58 -18.30 6.49 4.68
N LYS A 59 -17.57 5.47 5.14
CA LYS A 59 -16.12 5.58 5.31
C LYS A 59 -15.45 5.38 3.96
N LEU A 60 -14.65 6.35 3.56
CA LEU A 60 -13.78 6.29 2.39
C LEU A 60 -12.35 6.18 2.89
N GLU A 61 -11.66 5.13 2.50
CA GLU A 61 -10.22 4.98 2.67
C GLU A 61 -9.53 5.79 1.56
N GLU A 62 -8.66 6.73 1.94
CA GLU A 62 -7.90 7.60 1.02
C GLU A 62 -6.45 7.13 0.88
N GLY A 63 -6.10 6.03 1.55
CA GLY A 63 -4.75 5.50 1.67
C GLY A 63 -4.71 4.02 1.33
N ALA A 64 -4.19 3.20 2.24
CA ALA A 64 -4.17 1.75 2.04
C ALA A 64 -5.58 1.17 2.15
N ASN A 65 -6.02 0.46 1.10
CA ASN A 65 -7.35 -0.17 1.03
C ASN A 65 -7.28 -1.70 1.11
N TRP A 66 -6.13 -2.31 0.78
CA TRP A 66 -5.98 -3.75 0.66
C TRP A 66 -4.96 -4.31 1.66
N VAL A 67 -5.27 -5.50 2.18
CA VAL A 67 -4.29 -6.38 2.81
C VAL A 67 -3.97 -7.48 1.81
N GLN A 68 -2.78 -7.41 1.23
CA GLN A 68 -2.29 -8.39 0.26
C GLN A 68 -1.78 -9.65 0.96
N GLY A 69 -2.34 -10.82 0.61
CA GLY A 69 -1.94 -12.10 1.19
C GLY A 69 -2.57 -12.34 2.56
N LEU A 70 -3.54 -13.26 2.61
CA LEU A 70 -4.24 -13.65 3.85
C LEU A 70 -3.63 -14.86 4.57
N GLY A 71 -2.39 -15.22 4.20
CA GLY A 71 -1.61 -16.27 4.84
C GLY A 71 -0.93 -15.78 6.10
N LYS A 72 0.40 -15.89 6.17
CA LYS A 72 1.19 -15.47 7.33
C LYS A 72 1.58 -13.98 7.28
N ASN A 73 0.80 -13.16 6.59
CA ASN A 73 1.02 -11.73 6.58
C ASN A 73 0.83 -11.17 8.01
N PRO A 74 1.86 -10.60 8.67
CA PRO A 74 1.69 -9.98 9.97
C PRO A 74 0.62 -8.87 9.96
N ILE A 75 0.43 -8.15 8.85
CA ILE A 75 -0.64 -7.16 8.71
C ILE A 75 -2.02 -7.85 8.76
N TRP A 76 -2.16 -9.03 8.15
CA TRP A 76 -3.40 -9.79 8.23
C TRP A 76 -3.69 -10.28 9.64
N THR A 77 -2.68 -10.84 10.33
CA THR A 77 -2.81 -11.21 11.74
C THR A 77 -3.24 -10.02 12.61
N ARG A 78 -2.62 -8.86 12.43
CA ARG A 78 -3.00 -7.63 13.15
C ARG A 78 -4.41 -7.16 12.78
N ALA A 79 -4.82 -7.28 11.51
CA ALA A 79 -6.17 -6.92 11.08
C ALA A 79 -7.23 -7.79 11.78
N GLN A 80 -6.96 -9.10 11.94
CA GLN A 80 -7.81 -10.01 12.70
C GLN A 80 -7.86 -9.68 14.19
N GLU A 81 -6.71 -9.39 14.82
CA GLU A 81 -6.63 -8.93 16.22
C GLU A 81 -7.45 -7.65 16.46
N CYS A 82 -7.43 -6.73 15.50
CA CYS A 82 -8.20 -5.48 15.54
C CYS A 82 -9.68 -5.67 15.14
N ASN A 83 -10.09 -6.88 14.78
CA ASN A 83 -11.43 -7.21 14.28
C ASN A 83 -11.85 -6.30 13.10
N LEU A 84 -10.91 -6.02 12.20
CA LEU A 84 -11.19 -5.27 10.97
C LEU A 84 -12.10 -6.08 10.06
N GLN A 85 -13.06 -5.40 9.45
CA GLN A 85 -13.98 -6.01 8.50
C GLN A 85 -13.47 -5.79 7.07
N GLY A 86 -13.80 -6.71 6.18
CA GLY A 86 -13.40 -6.62 4.78
C GLY A 86 -14.19 -7.58 3.91
N HIS A 87 -13.97 -7.47 2.61
CA HIS A 87 -14.47 -8.41 1.61
C HIS A 87 -13.27 -9.08 0.95
N ALA A 88 -13.25 -10.41 0.97
CA ALA A 88 -12.25 -11.15 0.19
C ALA A 88 -12.56 -10.90 -1.27
N GLU A 89 -11.56 -10.42 -2.00
CA GLU A 89 -11.63 -10.38 -3.45
C GLU A 89 -11.28 -11.80 -3.92
N ASP A 90 -12.29 -12.52 -4.41
CA ASP A 90 -12.08 -13.74 -5.18
C ASP A 90 -11.94 -13.31 -6.65
N ASP A 91 -10.87 -13.78 -7.32
CA ASP A 91 -10.54 -13.52 -8.73
C ASP A 91 -11.65 -13.90 -9.73
N GLU A 92 -12.67 -14.65 -9.30
CA GLU A 92 -13.78 -15.04 -10.18
C GLU A 92 -14.78 -13.90 -10.46
N ALA A 93 -14.64 -12.74 -9.81
CA ALA A 93 -15.44 -11.58 -10.14
C ALA A 93 -14.97 -11.00 -11.49
N ALA A 94 -15.76 -11.23 -12.55
CA ALA A 94 -15.48 -10.68 -13.87
C ALA A 94 -15.33 -9.15 -13.82
N THR A 95 -14.10 -8.66 -14.03
CA THR A 95 -13.82 -7.25 -14.25
C THR A 95 -14.57 -6.79 -15.49
N VAL A 96 -15.43 -5.78 -15.36
CA VAL A 96 -16.12 -5.15 -16.50
C VAL A 96 -15.38 -3.87 -16.84
N CYS A 97 -14.83 -3.78 -18.05
CA CYS A 97 -14.12 -2.60 -18.54
C CYS A 97 -15.02 -1.83 -19.50
N LEU A 98 -15.42 -0.61 -19.10
CA LEU A 98 -16.26 0.27 -19.91
C LEU A 98 -15.51 1.54 -20.28
N PHE A 99 -15.41 1.83 -21.58
CA PHE A 99 -14.91 3.11 -22.06
C PHE A 99 -16.06 4.06 -22.33
N ARG A 100 -15.98 5.28 -21.80
CA ARG A 100 -16.99 6.30 -22.06
C ARG A 100 -16.77 6.93 -23.44
N GLY A 101 -17.51 6.47 -24.44
CA GLY A 101 -17.58 7.10 -25.75
C GLY A 101 -18.56 8.28 -25.80
N SER A 102 -18.56 8.99 -26.93
CA SER A 102 -19.49 10.10 -27.20
C SER A 102 -20.96 9.68 -27.24
N GLU A 103 -21.23 8.43 -27.61
CA GLU A 103 -22.59 7.87 -27.70
C GLU A 103 -23.03 7.10 -26.43
N GLY A 104 -22.15 7.00 -25.44
CA GLY A 104 -22.39 6.25 -24.21
C GLY A 104 -21.23 5.31 -23.84
N PRO A 105 -21.40 4.48 -22.81
CA PRO A 105 -20.42 3.48 -22.45
C PRO A 105 -20.31 2.39 -23.52
N VAL A 106 -19.07 2.08 -23.90
CA VAL A 106 -18.70 0.98 -24.79
C VAL A 106 -18.06 -0.10 -23.93
N ASP A 107 -18.56 -1.32 -24.06
CA ASP A 107 -17.99 -2.49 -23.38
C ASP A 107 -16.74 -2.95 -24.12
N VAL A 108 -15.59 -2.85 -23.45
CA VAL A 108 -14.26 -3.25 -23.94
C VAL A 108 -13.66 -4.37 -23.11
N THR A 109 -14.48 -5.05 -22.29
CA THR A 109 -14.04 -6.05 -21.31
C THR A 109 -13.19 -7.15 -21.93
N LYS A 110 -13.68 -7.77 -23.02
CA LYS A 110 -12.96 -8.88 -23.68
C LYS A 110 -11.59 -8.45 -24.21
N GLU A 111 -11.55 -7.34 -24.94
CA GLU A 111 -10.32 -6.83 -25.53
C GLU A 111 -9.34 -6.38 -24.46
N THR A 112 -9.83 -5.74 -23.39
CA THR A 112 -8.98 -5.35 -22.25
C THR A 112 -8.36 -6.56 -21.56
N GLY A 113 -9.15 -7.62 -21.32
CA GLY A 113 -8.65 -8.86 -20.74
C GLY A 113 -7.57 -9.52 -21.60
N GLU A 114 -7.81 -9.65 -22.91
CA GLU A 114 -6.82 -10.19 -23.85
C GLU A 114 -5.51 -9.37 -23.87
N ARG A 115 -5.60 -8.04 -23.72
CA ARG A 115 -4.40 -7.18 -23.65
C ARG A 115 -3.70 -7.27 -22.29
N MET A 116 -4.43 -7.35 -21.19
CA MET A 116 -3.86 -7.57 -19.86
C MET A 116 -3.04 -8.87 -19.82
N GLU A 117 -3.59 -9.98 -20.32
CA GLU A 117 -2.87 -11.26 -20.39
C GLU A 117 -1.54 -11.16 -21.16
N VAL A 118 -1.50 -10.38 -22.25
CA VAL A 118 -0.25 -10.17 -23.01
C VAL A 118 0.78 -9.35 -22.23
N LEU A 119 0.36 -8.28 -21.55
CA LEU A 119 1.27 -7.46 -20.75
C LEU A 119 1.80 -8.23 -19.53
N GLU A 120 0.93 -8.91 -18.80
CA GLU A 120 1.30 -9.73 -17.63
C GLU A 120 2.29 -10.83 -18.03
N SER A 121 2.02 -11.55 -19.13
CA SER A 121 2.94 -12.58 -19.63
C SER A 121 4.29 -11.97 -20.06
N ALA A 122 4.30 -10.77 -20.64
CA ALA A 122 5.53 -10.07 -20.97
C ALA A 122 6.32 -9.67 -19.72
N GLN A 123 5.65 -9.16 -18.67
CA GLN A 123 6.26 -8.83 -17.38
C GLN A 123 6.88 -10.04 -16.69
N GLU A 124 6.12 -11.14 -16.57
CA GLU A 124 6.62 -12.41 -16.03
C GLU A 124 7.86 -12.90 -16.79
N SER A 125 7.84 -12.78 -18.12
CA SER A 125 9.01 -13.12 -18.95
C SER A 125 10.20 -12.16 -18.75
N VAL A 126 9.97 -10.88 -18.42
CA VAL A 126 11.05 -9.97 -18.01
C VAL A 126 11.66 -10.48 -16.72
N GLU A 127 10.82 -10.71 -15.71
CA GLU A 127 11.23 -11.16 -14.39
C GLU A 127 12.02 -12.47 -14.44
N ASP A 128 11.46 -13.53 -15.03
CA ASP A 128 12.09 -14.84 -15.14
C ASP A 128 13.47 -14.78 -15.82
N SER A 129 13.57 -13.98 -16.87
CA SER A 129 14.82 -13.85 -17.61
C SER A 129 15.90 -13.12 -16.81
N GLU A 130 15.51 -12.27 -15.86
CA GLU A 130 16.39 -11.40 -15.10
C GLU A 130 16.62 -11.90 -13.65
N ALA A 131 15.77 -12.82 -13.17
CA ALA A 131 15.86 -13.44 -11.86
C ALA A 131 17.23 -14.09 -11.60
N GLY A 132 17.83 -13.77 -10.46
CA GLY A 132 19.10 -14.36 -10.02
C GLY A 132 20.35 -13.86 -10.75
N LYS A 133 20.23 -12.93 -11.71
CA LYS A 133 21.40 -12.26 -12.31
C LYS A 133 21.94 -11.18 -11.37
N GLY A 134 23.23 -11.24 -11.07
CA GLY A 134 23.91 -10.25 -10.21
C GLY A 134 24.08 -8.86 -10.84
N SER A 135 23.86 -8.74 -12.16
CA SER A 135 23.88 -7.48 -12.90
C SER A 135 22.72 -7.47 -13.87
N LEU A 136 21.68 -6.70 -13.53
CA LEU A 136 20.58 -6.43 -14.45
C LEU A 136 21.02 -5.39 -15.49
N PRO A 137 20.54 -5.50 -16.74
CA PRO A 137 20.85 -4.52 -17.77
C PRO A 137 20.26 -3.16 -17.41
N ASP A 138 20.98 -2.08 -17.72
CA ASP A 138 20.48 -0.70 -17.63
C ASP A 138 19.51 -0.44 -18.80
N LEU A 139 18.28 -0.92 -18.64
CA LEU A 139 17.20 -0.86 -19.61
C LEU A 139 15.94 -0.32 -18.96
N SER A 140 15.16 0.42 -19.75
CA SER A 140 13.80 0.77 -19.38
C SER A 140 12.91 -0.48 -19.39
N LEU A 141 11.83 -0.44 -18.61
CA LEU A 141 10.80 -1.49 -18.64
C LEU A 141 10.14 -1.55 -20.02
N ALA A 142 9.90 -0.40 -20.67
CA ALA A 142 9.39 -0.32 -22.04
C ALA A 142 10.25 -1.14 -23.04
N ASP A 143 11.58 -0.95 -23.05
CA ASP A 143 12.49 -1.68 -23.94
C ASP A 143 12.50 -3.19 -23.66
N ALA A 144 12.25 -3.58 -22.41
CA ALA A 144 12.20 -4.97 -22.00
C ALA A 144 10.87 -5.63 -22.39
N LEU A 145 9.76 -4.93 -22.24
CA LEU A 145 8.41 -5.35 -22.63
C LEU A 145 8.27 -5.48 -24.15
N GLU A 146 8.83 -4.55 -24.92
CA GLU A 146 8.79 -4.59 -26.39
C GLU A 146 9.46 -5.87 -26.92
N LYS A 147 10.60 -6.24 -26.35
CA LYS A 147 11.33 -7.49 -26.69
C LYS A 147 10.53 -8.75 -26.37
N ARG A 148 9.47 -8.66 -25.56
CA ARG A 148 8.64 -9.76 -25.08
C ARG A 148 7.19 -9.67 -25.57
N GLY A 149 6.94 -8.87 -26.61
CA GLY A 149 5.65 -8.84 -27.30
C GLY A 149 4.68 -7.77 -26.84
N TRP A 150 5.11 -6.83 -25.98
CA TRP A 150 4.34 -5.66 -25.60
C TRP A 150 5.01 -4.38 -26.12
N PRO A 151 4.70 -3.92 -27.35
CA PRO A 151 5.23 -2.66 -27.87
C PRO A 151 4.62 -1.46 -27.16
N PRO A 152 5.18 -0.24 -27.32
CA PRO A 152 4.61 0.98 -26.74
C PRO A 152 3.11 1.10 -27.04
N ALA A 153 2.31 1.45 -26.02
CA ALA A 153 0.85 1.53 -26.14
C ALA A 153 0.41 2.33 -27.38
N ALA A 154 -0.33 1.67 -28.26
CA ALA A 154 -0.80 2.23 -29.53
C ALA A 154 -2.29 2.58 -29.51
N THR A 155 -3.08 1.89 -28.67
CA THR A 155 -4.52 2.08 -28.55
C THR A 155 -4.91 2.65 -27.20
N ALA A 156 -6.14 3.16 -27.08
CA ALA A 156 -6.69 3.59 -25.80
C ALA A 156 -6.78 2.45 -24.78
N ILE A 157 -6.96 1.21 -25.25
CA ILE A 157 -6.97 0.03 -24.39
C ILE A 157 -5.56 -0.28 -23.91
N ASP A 158 -4.55 -0.24 -24.79
CA ASP A 158 -3.16 -0.42 -24.38
C ASP A 158 -2.74 0.60 -23.31
N MET A 159 -3.08 1.88 -23.52
CA MET A 159 -2.79 2.93 -22.54
C MET A 159 -3.49 2.69 -21.20
N ALA A 160 -4.73 2.18 -21.22
CA ALA A 160 -5.46 1.87 -19.99
C ALA A 160 -4.87 0.63 -19.28
N VAL A 161 -4.45 -0.37 -20.05
CA VAL A 161 -3.82 -1.60 -19.53
C VAL A 161 -2.44 -1.28 -18.93
N GLU A 162 -1.59 -0.52 -19.64
CA GLU A 162 -0.32 -0.02 -19.10
C GLU A 162 -0.53 0.83 -17.84
N PHE A 163 -1.50 1.74 -17.87
CA PHE A 163 -1.80 2.53 -16.67
C PHE A 163 -2.17 1.64 -15.48
N MET A 164 -3.04 0.65 -15.69
CA MET A 164 -3.52 -0.21 -14.61
C MET A 164 -2.44 -1.13 -14.05
N LEU A 165 -1.58 -1.70 -14.90
CA LEU A 165 -0.60 -2.71 -14.51
C LEU A 165 0.80 -2.15 -14.25
N VAL A 166 1.08 -0.93 -14.67
CA VAL A 166 2.40 -0.31 -14.52
C VAL A 166 2.29 1.06 -13.84
N ASP A 167 1.70 2.06 -14.48
CA ASP A 167 1.76 3.43 -13.98
C ASP A 167 1.10 3.60 -12.61
N PHE A 168 -0.01 2.89 -12.39
CA PHE A 168 -0.73 2.89 -11.13
C PHE A 168 0.09 2.26 -9.99
N GLU A 169 0.83 1.19 -10.29
CA GLU A 169 1.61 0.44 -9.30
C GLU A 169 2.93 1.15 -8.97
N TYR A 170 3.67 1.61 -9.99
CA TYR A 170 5.02 2.17 -9.83
C TYR A 170 5.06 3.70 -9.88
N GLY A 171 3.96 4.37 -10.22
CA GLY A 171 3.82 5.83 -10.20
C GLY A 171 4.47 6.58 -11.38
N GLU A 172 5.05 5.87 -12.35
CA GLU A 172 5.67 6.41 -13.57
C GLU A 172 5.41 5.49 -14.76
N SER A 173 5.62 6.00 -15.97
CA SER A 173 5.43 5.24 -17.21
C SER A 173 6.56 4.22 -17.48
N PRO A 174 6.32 3.16 -18.28
CA PRO A 174 7.30 2.10 -18.51
C PRO A 174 8.66 2.56 -19.07
N ASP A 175 8.72 3.69 -19.78
CA ASP A 175 9.94 4.27 -20.34
C ASP A 175 10.86 4.90 -19.27
N LYS A 176 10.31 5.22 -18.09
CA LYS A 176 11.04 5.84 -16.98
C LYS A 176 11.37 4.88 -15.85
N ILE A 177 10.81 3.68 -15.89
CA ILE A 177 11.05 2.63 -14.89
C ILE A 177 12.23 1.79 -15.35
N SER A 178 13.22 1.61 -14.49
CA SER A 178 14.29 0.63 -14.75
C SER A 178 13.79 -0.79 -14.52
N VAL A 179 14.18 -1.73 -15.38
CA VAL A 179 13.94 -3.18 -15.17
C VAL A 179 14.45 -3.63 -13.80
N LYS A 180 15.55 -3.02 -13.32
CA LYS A 180 16.13 -3.33 -12.02
C LYS A 180 15.19 -3.10 -10.84
N HIS A 181 14.44 -2.00 -10.87
CA HIS A 181 13.50 -1.64 -9.82
C HIS A 181 12.30 -2.60 -9.81
N ASN A 182 11.79 -2.92 -11.01
CA ASN A 182 10.63 -3.80 -11.18
C ASN A 182 10.94 -5.27 -10.77
N VAL A 183 12.08 -5.83 -11.22
CA VAL A 183 12.43 -7.25 -10.97
C VAL A 183 12.94 -7.51 -9.54
N HIS A 184 13.56 -6.55 -8.85
CA HIS A 184 14.14 -6.81 -7.53
C HIS A 184 13.21 -6.49 -6.34
N GLU A 185 12.28 -5.54 -6.47
CA GLU A 185 11.50 -5.08 -5.30
C GLU A 185 10.34 -6.02 -4.93
N GLU A 186 9.86 -6.83 -5.87
CA GLU A 186 8.79 -7.80 -5.61
C GLU A 186 9.25 -9.00 -4.76
N HIS A 187 10.55 -9.21 -4.60
CA HIS A 187 11.13 -10.37 -3.91
C HIS A 187 11.26 -10.26 -2.39
N THR A 188 10.60 -9.30 -1.74
CA THR A 188 10.37 -9.40 -0.28
C THR A 188 9.18 -10.31 0.07
N ARG A 189 8.45 -10.81 -0.94
CA ARG A 189 7.24 -11.61 -0.78
C ARG A 189 7.51 -13.11 -0.60
N THR A 190 8.34 -13.48 0.37
CA THR A 190 8.43 -14.89 0.79
C THR A 190 7.48 -15.10 1.98
N ASP A 191 6.50 -16.00 1.83
CA ASP A 191 5.62 -16.51 2.91
C ASP A 191 4.32 -15.71 3.26
N PHE A 192 3.85 -14.78 2.42
CA PHE A 192 2.59 -14.04 2.65
C PHE A 192 1.30 -14.77 2.18
N GLY A 193 1.41 -15.94 1.54
CA GLY A 193 0.32 -16.61 0.80
C GLY A 193 0.30 -16.22 -0.68
N GLY A 194 -0.53 -16.90 -1.49
CA GLY A 194 -0.63 -16.67 -2.94
C GLY A 194 -0.89 -15.20 -3.30
N ALA A 195 -0.34 -14.74 -4.43
CA ALA A 195 -0.45 -13.36 -4.94
C ALA A 195 -1.89 -12.83 -4.92
N LEU A 196 -2.83 -13.73 -5.19
CA LEU A 196 -4.21 -13.46 -5.60
C LEU A 196 -5.23 -13.44 -4.44
N ASN A 197 -4.80 -13.73 -3.20
CA ASN A 197 -5.70 -13.65 -2.05
C ASN A 197 -5.56 -12.28 -1.38
N SER A 198 -6.28 -11.29 -1.91
CA SER A 198 -6.38 -9.94 -1.35
C SER A 198 -7.66 -9.82 -0.50
N LEU A 199 -7.58 -9.02 0.56
CA LEU A 199 -8.78 -8.57 1.28
C LEU A 199 -8.88 -7.05 1.13
N SER A 200 -9.97 -6.58 0.52
CA SER A 200 -10.37 -5.18 0.63
C SER A 200 -10.88 -4.94 2.06
N VAL A 201 -10.19 -4.11 2.82
CA VAL A 201 -10.53 -3.84 4.20
C VAL A 201 -11.40 -2.60 4.28
N PHE A 202 -12.58 -2.74 4.87
CA PHE A 202 -13.44 -1.62 5.20
C PHE A 202 -13.41 -1.39 6.71
N VAL A 203 -12.98 -0.21 7.14
CA VAL A 203 -13.16 0.20 8.52
C VAL A 203 -14.64 0.54 8.75
N ARG A 204 -15.48 -0.49 8.92
CA ARG A 204 -16.82 -0.30 9.45
C ARG A 204 -16.72 -0.11 10.96
N HIS A 205 -16.98 1.12 11.41
CA HIS A 205 -17.13 1.40 12.83
C HIS A 205 -18.49 0.86 13.32
N THR A 206 -18.61 -0.46 13.50
CA THR A 206 -19.77 -1.07 14.17
C THR A 206 -19.42 -1.28 15.65
N GLY A 207 -19.52 -0.22 16.47
CA GLY A 207 -19.40 -0.36 17.92
C GLY A 207 -19.20 0.95 18.67
N SER A 208 -20.21 1.35 19.45
CA SER A 208 -20.34 2.57 20.27
C SER A 208 -19.04 3.21 20.80
N ILE A 209 -18.92 4.51 20.50
CA ILE A 209 -18.00 5.52 21.05
C ILE A 209 -17.94 5.60 22.60
N GLU A 210 -18.76 4.86 23.34
CA GLU A 210 -18.81 4.96 24.81
C GLU A 210 -17.71 4.18 25.57
N ARG A 211 -17.05 3.18 24.96
CA ARG A 211 -16.07 2.37 25.70
C ARG A 211 -14.65 2.96 25.73
N ALA A 212 -14.22 3.69 24.70
CA ALA A 212 -12.89 4.31 24.69
C ALA A 212 -12.81 5.58 25.57
N ARG A 213 -13.90 6.35 25.68
CA ARG A 213 -13.98 7.54 26.56
C ARG A 213 -13.93 7.19 28.05
N LYS A 214 -14.36 5.98 28.46
CA LYS A 214 -14.29 5.55 29.87
C LYS A 214 -12.86 5.23 30.33
N ARG A 215 -11.98 4.73 29.46
CA ARG A 215 -10.58 4.42 29.83
C ARG A 215 -9.68 5.66 29.88
N GLN A 216 -9.92 6.67 29.04
CA GLN A 216 -9.16 7.93 29.07
C GLN A 216 -9.52 8.82 30.28
N ARG A 217 -10.76 8.73 30.80
CA ARG A 217 -11.17 9.50 32.00
C ARG A 217 -10.69 8.88 33.31
N SER A 218 -10.46 7.57 33.36
CA SER A 218 -9.94 6.90 34.56
C SER A 218 -8.43 7.08 34.79
N PHE A 219 -7.68 7.57 33.80
CA PHE A 219 -6.24 7.88 33.96
C PHE A 219 -6.00 9.34 34.42
N CYS A 220 -7.02 10.19 34.39
CA CYS A 220 -6.89 11.63 34.68
C CYS A 220 -7.65 12.09 35.94
N MET A 221 -8.25 11.18 36.70
CA MET A 221 -8.89 11.50 37.98
C MET A 221 -8.69 10.37 39.00
N SER A 222 -7.63 10.49 39.78
CA SER A 222 -7.52 10.06 41.18
C SER A 222 -6.38 10.87 41.81
N PRO A 223 -6.54 11.32 43.07
CA PRO A 223 -5.87 12.51 43.63
C PRO A 223 -4.37 12.39 43.80
#